data_AF-A0A1C5MD94-F1
#
_entry.id   AF-A0A1C5MD94-F1
#
_cell.length_a   1.000
_cell.length_b   1.000
_cell.length_c   1.000
_cell.angle_alpha   90.00
_cell.angle_beta   90.00
_cell.angle_gamma   90.00
#
_symmetry.space_group_name_H-M   'P 1'
#
loop_
_entity.id
_entity.type
_entity.pdbx_description
1 polymer ?
#
loop_
_entity_poly.entity_id
_entity_poly.type
_entity_poly.pdbx_seq_one_letter_code
_entity_poly.pdbx_strand_id
1 'polypeptide(L)'
;MTELTELTDNLLQLFCVFICGCCSCISAIRNRSYNRLLVLLFYLSFGMGLAYWVLYLILLGTSPLVFCVSELSWTASYIFLTLRLYADVPKEKHKKKAIFWILPLFSLGMGIFFCLRGSYFENILMGTAMGILGFYAVKGIYFAKIQKQTGKLWIFAAALIFYAAEYLLWGSSYFIAENTFINPYYLVDIFIMNPALILIAVAQSREEKLCRTI
;
A
#
# COMPACT_ATOMS: atom_id res chain seq x y z
N MET A 1 16.58 14.28 18.72
CA MET A 1 16.83 12.86 18.45
C MET A 1 15.71 12.25 17.60
N THR A 2 14.45 12.53 17.91
CA THR A 2 13.26 12.07 17.17
C THR A 2 13.26 12.44 15.67
N GLU A 3 13.58 13.69 15.32
CA GLU A 3 13.56 14.15 13.91
C GLU A 3 14.62 13.47 13.02
N LEU A 4 15.82 13.21 13.54
CA LEU A 4 16.87 12.52 12.77
C LEU A 4 16.48 11.06 12.49
N THR A 5 15.84 10.40 13.46
CA THR A 5 15.32 9.04 13.31
C THR A 5 14.17 9.01 12.32
N GLU A 6 13.22 9.94 12.40
CA GLU A 6 12.11 10.07 11.45
C GLU A 6 12.61 10.32 10.02
N LEU A 7 13.58 11.22 9.85
CA LEU A 7 14.16 11.49 8.54
C LEU A 7 14.87 10.26 7.96
N THR A 8 15.66 9.55 8.77
CA THR A 8 16.39 8.36 8.33
C THR A 8 15.44 7.24 7.91
N ASP A 9 14.36 7.04 8.67
CA ASP A 9 13.30 6.06 8.40
C ASP A 9 12.58 6.36 7.07
N ASN A 10 12.07 7.58 6.91
CA ASN A 10 11.41 8.01 5.68
C ASN A 10 12.34 7.99 4.46
N LEU A 11 13.64 8.30 4.63
CA LEU A 11 14.64 8.18 3.56
C LEU A 11 14.87 6.72 3.16
N LEU A 12 14.93 5.80 4.12
CA LEU A 12 15.03 4.36 3.84
C LEU A 12 13.80 3.88 3.06
N GLN A 13 12.60 4.27 3.50
CA GLN A 13 11.36 3.92 2.82
C GLN A 13 11.30 4.50 1.40
N LEU A 14 11.69 5.77 1.22
CA LEU A 14 11.78 6.42 -0.08
C LEU A 14 12.77 5.70 -1.01
N PHE A 15 13.91 5.26 -0.49
CA PHE A 15 14.89 4.49 -1.25
C PHE A 15 14.33 3.12 -1.69
N CYS A 16 13.63 2.41 -0.80
CA CYS A 16 12.95 1.15 -1.12
C CYS A 16 11.91 1.34 -2.23
N VAL A 17 11.06 2.37 -2.13
CA VAL A 17 10.03 2.71 -3.12
C VAL A 17 10.67 3.11 -4.45
N PHE A 18 11.77 3.86 -4.42
CA PHE A 18 12.49 4.25 -5.63
C PHE A 18 13.03 3.04 -6.39
N ILE A 19 13.72 2.11 -5.71
CA ILE A 19 14.20 0.88 -6.34
C ILE A 19 13.05 0.06 -6.92
N CYS A 20 11.98 -0.16 -6.15
CA CYS A 20 10.82 -0.91 -6.61
C CYS A 20 10.11 -0.24 -7.80
N GLY A 21 10.03 1.10 -7.78
CA GLY A 21 9.54 1.93 -8.86
C GLY A 21 10.38 1.80 -10.13
N CYS A 22 11.70 1.87 -10.02
CA CYS A 22 12.62 1.66 -11.16
C CYS A 22 12.46 0.26 -11.76
N CYS A 23 12.43 -0.80 -10.94
CA CYS A 23 12.19 -2.17 -11.40
C CYS A 23 10.84 -2.30 -12.10
N SER A 24 9.79 -1.69 -11.55
CA SER A 24 8.45 -1.70 -12.14
C SER A 24 8.39 -0.92 -13.46
N CYS A 25 9.12 0.20 -13.55
CA CYS A 25 9.25 1.00 -14.77
C CYS A 25 9.89 0.20 -15.90
N ILE A 26 11.03 -0.42 -15.63
CA ILE A 26 11.73 -1.28 -16.60
C ILE A 26 10.79 -2.41 -17.07
N SER A 27 10.08 -3.04 -16.13
CA SER A 27 9.14 -4.13 -16.45
C SER A 27 7.96 -3.65 -17.30
N ALA A 28 7.41 -2.48 -17.00
CA ALA A 28 6.29 -1.87 -17.72
C ALA A 28 6.67 -1.49 -19.16
N ILE A 29 7.83 -0.83 -19.34
CA ILE A 29 8.33 -0.44 -20.66
C ILE A 29 8.63 -1.67 -21.51
N ARG A 30 9.32 -2.66 -20.95
CA ARG A 30 9.76 -3.86 -21.68
C ARG A 30 8.59 -4.70 -22.19
N ASN A 31 7.51 -4.81 -21.43
CA ASN A 31 6.44 -5.76 -21.71
C ASN A 31 5.13 -5.07 -22.15
N ARG A 32 5.10 -3.74 -22.23
CA ARG A 32 3.95 -2.90 -22.64
C ARG A 32 2.62 -3.35 -22.03
N SER A 33 2.63 -3.66 -20.74
CA SER A 33 1.48 -4.22 -20.04
C SER A 33 0.79 -3.17 -19.17
N TYR A 34 -0.54 -3.04 -19.34
CA TYR A 34 -1.37 -2.15 -18.55
C TYR A 34 -1.29 -2.44 -17.04
N ASN A 35 -1.32 -3.72 -16.65
CA ASN A 35 -1.19 -4.12 -15.25
C ASN A 35 0.13 -3.62 -14.63
N ARG A 36 1.23 -3.67 -15.39
CA ARG A 36 2.55 -3.23 -14.89
C ARG A 36 2.64 -1.72 -14.80
N LEU A 37 1.99 -1.01 -15.71
CA LEU A 37 1.83 0.43 -15.63
C LEU A 37 1.11 0.83 -14.33
N LEU A 38 0.08 0.09 -13.92
CA LEU A 38 -0.64 0.38 -12.67
C LEU A 38 0.24 0.19 -11.41
N VAL A 39 1.10 -0.83 -11.38
CA VAL A 39 2.05 -1.00 -10.27
C VAL A 39 3.13 0.08 -10.27
N LEU A 40 3.59 0.51 -11.44
CA LEU A 40 4.48 1.67 -11.55
C LEU A 40 3.80 2.94 -11.01
N LEU A 41 2.55 3.20 -11.41
CA LEU A 41 1.78 4.36 -10.93
C LEU A 41 1.52 4.30 -9.43
N PHE A 42 1.34 3.11 -8.87
CA PHE A 42 1.32 2.89 -7.42
C PHE A 42 2.63 3.39 -6.77
N TYR A 43 3.81 2.89 -7.19
CA TYR A 43 5.08 3.31 -6.59
C TYR A 43 5.41 4.78 -6.83
N LEU A 44 5.07 5.32 -8.01
CA LEU A 44 5.26 6.74 -8.29
C LEU A 44 4.41 7.61 -7.35
N SER A 45 3.13 7.27 -7.19
CA SER A 45 2.22 8.03 -6.32
C SER A 45 2.62 7.91 -4.85
N PHE A 46 2.95 6.70 -4.40
CA PHE A 46 3.41 6.46 -3.04
C PHE A 46 4.74 7.19 -2.75
N GLY A 47 5.67 7.12 -3.69
CA GLY A 47 6.97 7.80 -3.61
C GLY A 47 6.86 9.31 -3.66
N MET A 48 5.90 9.89 -4.40
CA MET A 48 5.64 11.33 -4.37
C MET A 48 5.17 11.79 -2.98
N GLY A 49 4.29 11.03 -2.32
CA GLY A 49 3.85 11.33 -0.96
C GLY A 49 5.00 11.31 0.05
N LEU A 50 5.88 10.32 -0.05
CA LEU A 50 7.09 10.22 0.78
C LEU A 50 8.11 11.32 0.47
N ALA A 51 8.34 11.62 -0.81
CA ALA A 51 9.29 12.65 -1.22
C ALA A 51 8.86 14.03 -0.71
N TYR A 52 7.56 14.33 -0.74
CA TYR A 52 7.01 15.54 -0.12
C TYR A 52 7.31 15.56 1.38
N TRP A 53 7.06 14.45 2.09
CA TRP A 53 7.30 14.33 3.53
C TRP A 53 8.77 14.56 3.88
N VAL A 54 9.68 13.84 3.23
CA VAL A 54 11.13 13.94 3.42
C VAL A 54 11.62 15.36 3.11
N LEU A 55 11.17 15.95 1.99
CA LEU A 55 11.57 17.30 1.61
C LEU A 55 11.10 18.33 2.65
N TYR A 56 9.88 18.17 3.16
CA TYR A 56 9.33 19.04 4.19
C TYR A 56 10.17 18.95 5.48
N LEU A 57 10.50 17.73 5.93
CA LEU A 57 11.38 17.52 7.10
C LEU A 57 12.76 18.16 6.91
N ILE A 58 13.38 18.01 5.72
CA ILE A 58 14.69 18.59 5.43
C ILE A 58 14.66 20.12 5.42
N LEU A 59 13.63 20.71 4.82
CA LEU A 59 13.56 22.17 4.61
C LEU A 59 13.07 22.93 5.83
N LEU A 60 12.12 22.35 6.58
CA LEU A 60 11.37 23.06 7.63
C LEU A 60 11.60 22.48 9.03
N GLY A 61 12.31 21.35 9.14
CA GLY A 61 12.66 20.74 10.43
C GLY A 61 11.46 20.37 11.30
N THR A 62 10.26 20.31 10.74
CA THR A 62 9.02 19.99 11.45
C THR A 62 8.15 19.13 10.53
N SER A 63 7.22 18.35 11.09
CA SER A 63 6.27 17.57 10.28
C SER A 63 5.22 18.50 9.63
N PRO A 64 4.73 18.18 8.41
CA PRO A 64 3.86 19.07 7.66
C PRO A 64 2.52 19.34 8.35
N LEU A 65 2.19 20.62 8.59
CA LEU A 65 0.87 21.01 9.14
C LEU A 65 -0.29 20.77 8.15
N VAL A 66 0.00 20.69 6.85
CA VAL A 66 -0.98 20.44 5.78
C VAL A 66 -0.62 19.13 5.09
N PHE A 67 -1.17 18.03 5.60
CA PHE A 67 -0.91 16.66 5.15
C PHE A 67 -1.51 16.32 3.78
N CYS A 68 -2.45 17.14 3.29
CA CYS A 68 -3.28 16.88 2.11
C CYS A 68 -2.50 16.41 0.88
N VAL A 69 -1.30 16.94 0.61
CA VAL A 69 -0.51 16.52 -0.57
C VAL A 69 -0.04 15.06 -0.45
N SER A 70 0.60 14.70 0.67
CA SER A 70 1.04 13.32 0.91
C SER A 70 -0.13 12.36 1.02
N GLU A 71 -1.19 12.74 1.73
CA GLU A 71 -2.39 11.92 1.92
C GLU A 71 -3.10 11.61 0.60
N LEU A 72 -3.23 12.60 -0.29
CA LEU A 72 -3.79 12.41 -1.62
C LEU A 72 -2.88 11.54 -2.50
N SER A 73 -1.56 11.73 -2.42
CA SER A 73 -0.60 10.90 -3.14
C SER A 73 -0.62 9.43 -2.69
N TRP A 74 -0.66 9.17 -1.39
CA TRP A 74 -0.81 7.82 -0.85
C TRP A 74 -2.16 7.23 -1.20
N THR A 75 -3.25 8.01 -1.14
CA THR A 75 -4.55 7.47 -1.56
C THR A 75 -4.60 7.13 -3.05
N ALA A 76 -4.00 7.97 -3.91
CA ALA A 76 -3.87 7.67 -5.33
C ALA A 76 -3.11 6.35 -5.56
N SER A 77 -2.09 6.07 -4.74
CA SER A 77 -1.39 4.79 -4.76
C SER A 77 -2.34 3.62 -4.49
N TYR A 78 -3.17 3.69 -3.44
CA TYR A 78 -4.13 2.63 -3.11
C TYR A 78 -5.13 2.41 -4.24
N ILE A 79 -5.55 3.49 -4.92
CA ILE A 79 -6.42 3.42 -6.09
C ILE A 79 -5.73 2.70 -7.25
N PHE A 80 -4.47 3.04 -7.58
CA PHE A 80 -3.74 2.35 -8.65
C PHE A 80 -3.52 0.87 -8.36
N LEU A 81 -3.19 0.53 -7.11
CA LEU A 81 -3.06 -0.86 -6.68
C LEU A 81 -4.42 -1.58 -6.75
N THR A 82 -5.50 -0.92 -6.36
CA THR A 82 -6.87 -1.44 -6.49
C THR A 82 -7.25 -1.71 -7.94
N LEU A 83 -6.97 -0.77 -8.84
CA LEU A 83 -7.20 -0.93 -10.28
C LEU A 83 -6.39 -2.11 -10.84
N ARG A 84 -5.15 -2.28 -10.37
CA ARG A 84 -4.30 -3.43 -10.71
C ARG A 84 -4.98 -4.73 -10.31
N LEU A 85 -5.52 -4.82 -9.09
CA LEU A 85 -6.24 -6.01 -8.63
C LEU A 85 -7.53 -6.23 -9.43
N TYR A 86 -8.30 -5.16 -9.65
CA TYR A 86 -9.56 -5.20 -10.38
C TYR A 86 -9.39 -5.75 -11.80
N ALA A 87 -8.32 -5.35 -12.51
CA ALA A 87 -8.04 -5.82 -13.86
C ALA A 87 -7.87 -7.35 -13.95
N ASP A 88 -7.42 -8.00 -12.88
CA ASP A 88 -7.18 -9.45 -12.84
C ASP A 88 -8.33 -10.25 -12.23
N VAL A 89 -9.28 -9.61 -11.55
CA VAL A 89 -10.44 -10.29 -11.01
C VAL A 89 -11.44 -10.62 -12.13
N PRO A 90 -11.94 -11.87 -12.22
CA PRO A 90 -12.94 -12.24 -13.21
C PRO A 90 -14.21 -11.37 -13.13
N LYS A 91 -14.71 -10.93 -14.29
CA LYS A 91 -15.93 -10.10 -14.43
C LYS A 91 -17.23 -10.88 -14.35
N GLU A 92 -17.17 -12.20 -14.29
CA GLU A 92 -18.37 -13.04 -14.22
C GLU A 92 -19.24 -12.71 -13.00
N LYS A 93 -20.56 -12.77 -13.18
CA LYS A 93 -21.58 -12.56 -12.13
C LYS A 93 -21.57 -13.73 -11.15
N HIS A 94 -20.51 -13.84 -10.36
CA HIS A 94 -20.47 -14.80 -9.26
C HIS A 94 -21.28 -14.29 -8.08
N LYS A 95 -21.89 -15.22 -7.33
CA LYS A 95 -22.70 -14.92 -6.15
C LYS A 95 -21.92 -14.05 -5.17
N LYS A 96 -22.55 -12.98 -4.68
CA LYS A 96 -22.01 -12.13 -3.62
C LYS A 96 -21.73 -13.00 -2.40
N LYS A 97 -20.46 -13.25 -2.08
CA LYS A 97 -20.05 -13.92 -0.85
C LYS A 97 -19.83 -12.88 0.24
N ALA A 98 -20.35 -13.16 1.44
CA ALA A 98 -20.15 -12.30 2.61
C ALA A 98 -18.67 -12.10 2.95
N ILE A 99 -17.83 -13.11 2.67
CA ILE A 99 -16.38 -13.06 2.98
C ILE A 99 -15.64 -11.90 2.30
N PHE A 100 -16.12 -11.43 1.14
CA PHE A 100 -15.48 -10.31 0.43
C PHE A 100 -15.68 -8.97 1.15
N TRP A 101 -16.66 -8.88 2.06
CA TRP A 101 -16.99 -7.66 2.79
C TRP A 101 -16.28 -7.53 4.13
N ILE A 102 -15.56 -8.57 4.59
CA ILE A 102 -14.87 -8.54 5.89
C ILE A 102 -13.86 -7.39 5.97
N LEU A 103 -13.00 -7.24 4.95
CA LEU A 103 -12.01 -6.16 4.95
C LEU A 103 -12.62 -4.76 4.73
N PRO A 104 -13.59 -4.56 3.82
CA PRO A 104 -14.33 -3.30 3.78
C PRO A 104 -14.97 -2.90 5.12
N LEU A 105 -15.56 -3.86 5.84
CA LEU A 105 -16.18 -3.58 7.14
C LEU A 105 -15.13 -3.26 8.22
N PHE A 106 -14.00 -3.96 8.21
CA PHE A 106 -12.86 -3.63 9.06
C PHE A 106 -12.33 -2.22 8.75
N SER A 107 -12.11 -1.89 7.46
CA SER A 107 -11.71 -0.56 7.01
C SER A 107 -12.70 0.53 7.41
N LEU A 108 -14.00 0.24 7.38
CA LEU A 108 -15.03 1.17 7.84
C LEU A 108 -14.91 1.43 9.34
N GLY A 109 -14.75 0.38 10.15
CA GLY A 109 -14.55 0.51 11.60
C GLY A 109 -13.30 1.31 11.95
N MET A 110 -12.17 0.99 11.30
CA MET A 110 -10.92 1.74 11.46
C MET A 110 -11.05 3.19 10.97
N GLY A 111 -11.74 3.43 9.86
CA GLY A 111 -12.01 4.76 9.33
C GLY A 111 -12.79 5.63 10.33
N ILE A 112 -13.82 5.06 10.99
CA ILE A 112 -14.56 5.75 12.06
C ILE A 112 -13.61 6.07 13.23
N PHE A 113 -12.79 5.11 13.65
CA PHE A 113 -11.83 5.32 14.73
C PHE A 113 -10.84 6.47 14.44
N PHE A 114 -10.29 6.53 13.22
CA PHE A 114 -9.37 7.60 12.83
C PHE A 114 -10.07 8.95 12.63
N CYS A 115 -11.28 8.96 12.09
CA CYS A 115 -12.08 10.20 11.96
C CYS A 115 -12.38 10.85 13.32
N LEU A 116 -12.51 10.07 14.40
CA LEU A 116 -12.70 10.62 15.75
C LEU A 116 -11.44 11.28 16.32
N ARG A 117 -10.27 11.04 15.73
CA ARG A 117 -8.96 11.50 16.25
C ARG A 117 -8.21 12.45 15.30
N GLY A 118 -8.67 12.59 14.06
CA GLY A 118 -7.96 13.35 13.02
C GLY A 118 -8.91 14.04 12.04
N SER A 119 -8.40 14.38 10.86
CA SER A 119 -9.13 15.04 9.79
C SER A 119 -10.19 14.10 9.17
N TYR A 120 -11.44 14.56 9.03
CA TYR A 120 -12.50 13.71 8.46
C TYR A 120 -12.25 13.37 6.99
N PHE A 121 -11.86 14.36 6.18
CA PHE A 121 -11.77 14.20 4.73
C PHE A 121 -10.73 13.16 4.30
N GLU A 122 -9.49 13.29 4.78
CA GLU A 122 -8.37 12.40 4.41
C GLU A 122 -8.64 10.97 4.89
N ASN A 123 -9.08 10.81 6.14
CA ASN A 123 -9.38 9.49 6.71
C ASN A 123 -10.55 8.78 6.01
N ILE A 124 -11.61 9.49 5.61
CA ILE A 124 -12.70 8.90 4.83
C ILE A 124 -12.19 8.46 3.45
N LEU A 125 -11.38 9.30 2.81
CA LEU A 125 -10.88 9.07 1.46
C LEU A 125 -9.91 7.88 1.42
N MET A 126 -8.94 7.84 2.33
CA MET A 126 -8.03 6.71 2.52
C MET A 126 -8.74 5.44 2.95
N GLY A 127 -9.62 5.52 3.96
CA GLY A 127 -10.37 4.37 4.47
C GLY A 127 -11.24 3.72 3.40
N THR A 128 -11.86 4.55 2.54
CA THR A 128 -12.64 4.07 1.39
C THR A 128 -11.74 3.37 0.37
N ALA A 129 -10.62 3.99 -0.02
CA ALA A 129 -9.69 3.40 -0.98
C ALA A 129 -9.12 2.06 -0.48
N MET A 130 -8.72 2.00 0.79
CA MET A 130 -8.24 0.77 1.44
C MET A 130 -9.34 -0.29 1.55
N GLY A 131 -10.57 0.10 1.89
CA GLY A 131 -11.70 -0.82 1.92
C GLY A 131 -11.94 -1.49 0.56
N ILE A 132 -11.91 -0.72 -0.53
CA ILE A 132 -12.05 -1.25 -1.89
C ILE A 132 -10.84 -2.13 -2.26
N LEU A 133 -9.62 -1.73 -1.88
CA LEU A 133 -8.41 -2.52 -2.07
C LEU A 133 -8.54 -3.89 -1.40
N GLY A 134 -8.95 -3.91 -0.12
CA GLY A 134 -9.19 -5.12 0.66
C GLY A 134 -10.25 -6.02 0.05
N PHE A 135 -11.34 -5.45 -0.48
CA PHE A 135 -12.37 -6.18 -1.20
C PHE A 135 -11.78 -6.96 -2.39
N TYR A 136 -11.02 -6.28 -3.25
CA TYR A 136 -10.42 -6.91 -4.42
C TYR A 136 -9.28 -7.86 -4.09
N ALA A 137 -8.52 -7.62 -3.02
CA ALA A 137 -7.50 -8.55 -2.54
C ALA A 137 -8.11 -9.89 -2.12
N VAL A 138 -9.14 -9.89 -1.26
CA VAL A 138 -9.81 -11.13 -0.82
C VAL A 138 -10.52 -11.81 -1.97
N LYS A 139 -11.24 -11.04 -2.79
CA LYS A 139 -11.94 -11.57 -3.97
C LYS A 139 -10.96 -12.21 -4.95
N GLY A 140 -9.83 -11.56 -5.21
CA GLY A 140 -8.78 -12.04 -6.09
C GLY A 140 -8.10 -13.31 -5.59
N ILE A 141 -7.75 -13.39 -4.30
CA ILE A 141 -7.21 -14.63 -3.69
C ILE A 141 -8.19 -15.79 -3.86
N TYR A 142 -9.47 -15.55 -3.59
CA TYR A 142 -10.51 -16.57 -3.71
C TYR A 142 -10.61 -17.13 -5.14
N PHE A 143 -10.66 -16.26 -6.15
CA PHE A 143 -10.72 -16.70 -7.55
C PHE A 143 -9.41 -17.31 -8.05
N ALA A 144 -8.26 -16.75 -7.68
CA ALA A 144 -6.96 -17.30 -8.05
C ALA A 144 -6.79 -18.73 -7.52
N LYS A 145 -7.28 -19.03 -6.31
CA LYS A 145 -7.28 -20.39 -5.74
C LYS A 145 -8.20 -21.34 -6.51
N ILE A 146 -9.42 -20.92 -6.85
CA ILE A 146 -10.37 -21.75 -7.60
C ILE A 146 -9.87 -22.07 -9.00
N GLN A 147 -9.31 -21.06 -9.68
CA GLN A 147 -8.81 -21.20 -11.05
C GLN A 147 -7.37 -21.75 -11.11
N LYS A 148 -6.78 -22.12 -9.96
CA LYS A 148 -5.39 -22.60 -9.84
C LYS A 148 -4.36 -21.66 -10.50
N GLN A 149 -4.61 -20.35 -10.49
CA GLN A 149 -3.73 -19.33 -11.06
C GLN A 149 -2.68 -18.90 -10.03
N THR A 150 -1.69 -19.77 -9.80
CA THR A 150 -0.64 -19.56 -8.81
C THR A 150 0.16 -18.27 -9.04
N GLY A 151 0.31 -17.82 -10.29
CA GLY A 151 0.99 -16.56 -10.62
C GLY A 151 0.26 -15.33 -10.05
N LYS A 152 -1.05 -15.21 -10.32
CA LYS A 152 -1.87 -14.09 -9.85
C LYS A 152 -2.12 -14.13 -8.34
N LEU A 153 -2.05 -15.30 -7.71
CA LEU A 153 -2.20 -15.42 -6.26
C LEU A 153 -1.17 -14.55 -5.51
N TRP A 154 0.06 -14.44 -6.03
CA TRP A 154 1.12 -13.66 -5.40
C TRP A 154 0.79 -12.17 -5.33
N ILE A 155 0.24 -11.57 -6.39
CA ILE A 155 -0.07 -10.14 -6.39
C ILE A 155 -1.22 -9.81 -5.43
N PHE A 156 -2.25 -10.66 -5.37
CA PHE A 156 -3.34 -10.46 -4.42
C PHE A 156 -2.91 -10.67 -2.97
N ALA A 157 -2.02 -11.65 -2.72
CA ALA A 157 -1.45 -11.87 -1.39
C ALA A 157 -0.53 -10.71 -0.96
N ALA A 158 0.32 -10.21 -1.85
CA ALA A 158 1.17 -9.05 -1.58
C ALA A 158 0.34 -7.79 -1.27
N ALA A 159 -0.73 -7.53 -2.02
CA ALA A 159 -1.63 -6.43 -1.73
C ALA A 159 -2.38 -6.58 -0.39
N LEU A 160 -2.70 -7.81 0.02
CA LEU A 160 -3.29 -8.06 1.34
C LEU A 160 -2.29 -7.83 2.48
N ILE A 161 -1.02 -8.20 2.29
CA ILE A 161 0.06 -7.92 3.25
C ILE A 161 0.28 -6.41 3.37
N PHE A 162 0.32 -5.70 2.24
CA PHE A 162 0.37 -4.24 2.21
C PHE A 162 -0.82 -3.61 2.94
N TYR A 163 -2.03 -4.08 2.69
CA TYR A 163 -3.22 -3.63 3.40
C TYR A 163 -3.07 -3.75 4.93
N ALA A 164 -2.58 -4.90 5.40
CA ALA A 164 -2.36 -5.13 6.83
C ALA A 164 -1.22 -4.27 7.39
N ALA A 165 -0.12 -4.11 6.64
CA ALA A 165 1.02 -3.28 7.01
C ALA A 165 0.60 -1.82 7.21
N GLU A 166 -0.22 -1.28 6.31
CA GLU A 166 -0.70 0.10 6.39
C GLU A 166 -1.55 0.35 7.65
N TYR A 167 -2.52 -0.54 7.93
CA TYR A 167 -3.34 -0.40 9.14
C TYR A 167 -2.53 -0.60 10.42
N LEU A 168 -1.49 -1.44 10.41
CA LEU A 168 -0.56 -1.56 11.52
C LEU A 168 0.26 -0.29 11.70
N LEU A 169 0.72 0.32 10.61
CA LEU A 169 1.49 1.57 10.63
C LEU A 169 0.62 2.70 11.20
N TRP A 170 -0.58 2.90 10.65
CA TRP A 170 -1.56 3.85 11.16
C TRP A 170 -1.98 3.57 12.60
N GLY A 171 -2.11 2.30 13.00
CA GLY A 171 -2.41 1.95 14.39
C GLY A 171 -1.25 2.32 15.33
N SER A 172 -0.02 2.00 14.93
CA SER A 172 1.19 2.21 15.72
C SER A 172 1.51 3.69 15.95
N SER A 173 1.10 4.59 15.04
CA SER A 173 1.29 6.04 15.21
C SER A 173 0.51 6.62 16.40
N TYR A 174 -0.54 5.95 16.88
CA TYR A 174 -1.29 6.36 18.06
C TYR A 174 -0.76 5.76 19.38
N PHE A 175 0.11 4.75 19.32
CA PHE A 175 0.69 4.11 20.50
C PHE A 175 2.02 4.75 20.92
N ILE A 176 2.16 6.07 20.72
CA ILE A 176 3.33 6.83 21.17
C ILE A 176 3.41 6.76 22.70
N ALA A 177 4.21 5.83 23.21
CA ALA A 177 4.63 5.82 24.60
C ALA A 177 5.85 6.75 24.72
N GLU A 178 5.64 7.91 25.34
CA GLU A 178 6.58 9.03 25.47
C GLU A 178 7.91 8.73 26.20
N ASN A 179 8.29 7.47 26.42
CA ASN A 179 9.49 7.14 27.22
C ASN A 179 10.22 5.84 26.87
N THR A 180 10.10 5.35 25.63
CA THR A 180 10.75 4.08 25.23
C THR A 180 11.77 4.29 24.12
N PHE A 181 12.96 3.68 24.27
CA PHE A 181 14.05 3.68 23.27
C PHE A 181 13.66 3.12 21.89
N ILE A 182 12.48 2.49 21.78
CA ILE A 182 11.98 1.83 20.58
C ILE A 182 10.56 2.35 20.30
N ASN A 183 10.41 3.18 19.29
CA ASN A 183 9.09 3.65 18.84
C ASN A 183 8.45 2.53 17.97
N PRO A 184 7.24 2.05 18.34
CA PRO A 184 6.56 0.99 17.58
C PRO A 184 6.29 1.38 16.12
N TYR A 185 6.12 2.67 15.83
CA TYR A 185 5.91 3.17 14.47
C TYR A 185 7.09 2.84 13.53
N TYR A 186 8.32 3.19 13.93
CA TYR A 186 9.51 2.92 13.11
C TYR A 186 9.77 1.42 12.96
N LEU A 187 9.43 0.61 13.97
CA LEU A 187 9.52 -0.85 13.82
C LEU A 187 8.56 -1.38 12.76
N VAL A 188 7.31 -0.92 12.78
CA VAL A 188 6.32 -1.33 11.80
C VAL A 188 6.73 -0.86 10.40
N ASP A 189 7.25 0.36 10.26
CA ASP A 189 7.68 0.85 8.95
C ASP A 189 8.86 0.06 8.38
N ILE A 190 9.94 -0.10 9.17
CA ILE A 190 11.15 -0.81 8.76
C ILE A 190 10.88 -2.30 8.50
N PHE A 191 10.19 -2.99 9.41
CA PHE A 191 10.10 -4.44 9.38
C PHE A 191 8.83 -5.00 8.74
N ILE A 192 7.80 -4.17 8.53
CA ILE A 192 6.52 -4.65 7.98
C ILE A 192 6.19 -3.90 6.69
N MET A 193 6.18 -2.57 6.71
CA MET A 193 5.78 -1.77 5.55
C MET A 193 6.77 -1.86 4.40
N ASN A 194 8.06 -1.67 4.66
CA ASN A 194 9.11 -1.79 3.65
C ASN A 194 9.14 -3.17 2.97
N PRO A 195 9.09 -4.30 3.72
CA PRO A 195 8.93 -5.61 3.11
C PRO A 195 7.63 -5.78 2.32
N ALA A 196 6.50 -5.22 2.78
CA ALA A 196 5.24 -5.29 2.04
C ALA A 196 5.33 -4.56 0.68
N LEU A 197 5.96 -3.39 0.65
CA LEU A 197 6.25 -2.65 -0.58
C LEU A 197 7.14 -3.47 -1.52
N ILE A 198 8.20 -4.10 -1.01
CA ILE A 198 9.08 -4.96 -1.81
C ILE A 198 8.33 -6.19 -2.34
N LEU A 199 7.46 -6.79 -1.52
CA LEU A 199 6.68 -7.97 -1.89
C LEU A 199 5.77 -7.71 -3.09
N ILE A 200 5.21 -6.51 -3.25
CA ILE A 200 4.41 -6.14 -4.42
C ILE A 200 5.26 -6.21 -5.71
N ALA A 201 6.47 -5.65 -5.69
CA ALA A 201 7.39 -5.69 -6.83
C ALA A 201 7.83 -7.13 -7.15
N VAL A 202 8.17 -7.91 -6.11
CA VAL A 202 8.56 -9.32 -6.26
C VAL A 202 7.40 -10.16 -6.78
N ALA A 203 6.19 -9.95 -6.28
CA ALA A 203 4.99 -10.65 -6.73
C ALA A 203 4.73 -10.41 -8.22
N GLN A 204 4.85 -9.15 -8.67
CA GLN A 204 4.76 -8.82 -10.09
C GLN A 204 5.82 -9.56 -10.94
N SER A 205 7.07 -9.62 -10.48
CA SER A 205 8.12 -10.35 -11.18
C SER A 205 7.91 -11.88 -11.19
N ARG A 206 7.35 -12.44 -10.11
CA ARG A 206 7.04 -13.88 -10.02
C ARG A 206 5.88 -14.28 -10.94
N GLU A 207 4.83 -13.45 -10.98
CA GLU A 207 3.72 -13.61 -11.91
C GLU A 207 4.22 -13.68 -13.35
N GLU A 208 5.16 -12.80 -13.72
CA GLU A 208 5.80 -12.82 -15.05
C GLU A 208 6.53 -14.13 -15.35
N LYS A 209 7.34 -14.63 -14.41
CA LYS A 209 8.07 -15.89 -14.62
C LYS A 209 7.10 -17.05 -14.86
N LEU A 210 6.04 -17.13 -14.05
CA LEU A 210 5.06 -18.21 -14.17
C LEU A 210 4.28 -18.15 -15.48
N CYS A 211 3.91 -16.95 -15.96
CA CYS A 211 3.22 -16.79 -17.25
C CYS A 211 4.09 -17.12 -18.46
N ARG A 212 5.43 -17.11 -18.35
CA ARG A 212 6.34 -17.50 -19.45
C ARG A 212 6.65 -19.00 -19.50
N THR A 213 6.34 -19.74 -18.44
CA THR A 213 6.62 -21.19 -18.34
C THR A 213 5.42 -22.06 -18.77
N ILE A 214 4.27 -21.43 -19.00
CA ILE A 214 3.04 -22.06 -19.53
C ILE A 214 2.97 -21.75 -21.01
#